data_AF-A0A970SKP3-F1
#
_entry.id   AF-A0A970SKP3-F1
#
_cell.length_a   1.000
_cell.length_b   1.000
_cell.length_c   1.000
_cell.angle_alpha   90.00
_cell.angle_beta   90.00
_cell.angle_gamma   90.00
#
_symmetry.space_group_name_H-M   'P 1'
#
loop_
_entity.id
_entity.type
_entity.pdbx_description
1 polymer ?
#
loop_
_entity_poly.entity_id
_entity_poly.type
_entity_poly.pdbx_seq_one_letter_code
_entity_poly.pdbx_strand_id
1 'polypeptide(L)'
;MKIKGTDPLAIIEINDTYILGVYQGSFSDYDLLLRYRQKDENTKSGWSRIRTPKHIHWAVDAIIKMHHNSNETKKFLQFLIDLWDNQIQPLKTDEERNLLLDVEKLKSEANIEANKYPELANKGEYSIKFLYLIAKLLMIQEKTNLSTAFMFKNLLNALEEHKDIYRIVSIATHNRR
;
A
#
# COMPACT_ATOMS: atom_id res chain seq x y z
N MET A 1 -2.73 18.04 5.06
CA MET A 1 -3.57 16.96 4.51
C MET A 1 -4.75 16.74 5.47
N LYS A 2 -5.68 17.71 5.57
CA LYS A 2 -6.84 17.55 6.46
C LYS A 2 -8.03 17.09 5.64
N ILE A 3 -8.79 16.12 6.14
CA ILE A 3 -9.95 15.59 5.44
C ILE A 3 -11.16 15.84 6.33
N LYS A 4 -12.08 16.70 5.87
CA LYS A 4 -13.33 17.03 6.58
C LYS A 4 -13.12 17.44 8.06
N GLY A 5 -12.02 18.13 8.36
CA GLY A 5 -11.69 18.58 9.72
C GLY A 5 -10.94 17.55 10.57
N THR A 6 -10.75 16.33 10.10
CA THR A 6 -9.96 15.30 10.79
C THR A 6 -8.47 15.45 10.48
N ASP A 7 -7.67 15.46 11.54
CA ASP A 7 -6.21 15.43 11.45
C ASP A 7 -5.69 13.99 11.27
N PRO A 8 -4.66 13.80 10.43
CA PRO A 8 -4.05 12.49 10.23
C PRO A 8 -3.26 12.06 11.48
N LEU A 9 -3.24 10.75 11.74
CA LEU A 9 -2.36 10.11 12.72
C LEU A 9 -0.89 10.19 12.27
N ALA A 10 -0.65 10.05 10.96
CA ALA A 10 0.68 10.19 10.37
C ALA A 10 0.61 10.75 8.95
N ILE A 11 1.63 11.53 8.58
CA ILE A 11 1.83 12.05 7.22
C ILE A 11 3.22 11.59 6.76
N ILE A 12 3.25 10.89 5.62
CA ILE A 12 4.46 10.35 5.02
C ILE A 12 4.62 10.95 3.64
N GLU A 13 5.70 11.68 3.42
CA GLU A 13 6.08 12.23 2.12
C GLU A 13 7.07 11.29 1.44
N ILE A 14 6.81 10.94 0.19
CA ILE A 14 7.52 9.88 -0.53
C ILE A 14 8.05 10.46 -1.85
N ASN A 15 9.38 10.55 -1.94
CA ASN A 15 10.14 11.06 -3.10
C ASN A 15 9.62 12.42 -3.61
N ASP A 16 9.12 13.28 -2.72
CA ASP A 16 8.43 14.54 -3.03
C ASP A 16 7.28 14.42 -4.04
N THR A 17 6.85 13.21 -4.38
CA THR A 17 5.90 12.93 -5.47
C THR A 17 4.56 12.48 -4.90
N TYR A 18 4.59 11.78 -3.77
CA TYR A 18 3.39 11.30 -3.10
C TYR A 18 3.36 11.80 -1.66
N ILE A 19 2.14 12.08 -1.22
CA ILE A 19 1.84 12.35 0.19
C ILE A 19 0.82 11.30 0.61
N LEU A 20 1.20 10.47 1.59
CA LEU A 20 0.37 9.42 2.18
C LEU A 20 -0.01 9.83 3.60
N GLY A 21 -1.30 9.88 3.88
CA GLY A 21 -1.86 10.16 5.19
C GLY A 21 -2.56 8.94 5.75
N VAL A 22 -2.30 8.67 7.02
CA VAL A 22 -2.99 7.63 7.80
C VAL A 22 -3.92 8.34 8.78
N TYR A 23 -5.17 7.90 8.85
CA TYR A 23 -6.21 8.48 9.71
C TYR A 23 -6.82 7.36 10.54
N GLN A 24 -7.43 7.73 11.67
CA GLN A 24 -8.27 6.81 12.41
C GLN A 24 -9.52 6.48 11.58
N GLY A 25 -9.76 5.19 11.35
CA GLY A 25 -10.98 4.68 10.76
C GLY A 25 -12.09 4.46 11.80
N SER A 26 -13.24 3.96 11.35
CA SER A 26 -14.44 3.80 12.19
C SER A 26 -14.85 2.34 12.39
N PHE A 27 -14.15 1.38 11.77
CA PHE A 27 -14.53 -0.04 11.86
C PHE A 27 -14.05 -0.71 13.14
N SER A 28 -12.95 -0.26 13.74
CA SER A 28 -12.38 -0.76 14.99
C SER A 28 -11.52 0.31 15.67
N ASP A 29 -11.14 0.08 16.93
CA ASP A 29 -10.32 1.01 17.74
C ASP A 29 -8.95 1.31 17.09
N TYR A 30 -8.43 0.37 16.32
CA TYR A 30 -7.14 0.48 15.62
C TYR A 30 -7.29 0.45 14.09
N ASP A 31 -8.49 0.73 13.58
CA ASP A 31 -8.74 0.84 12.14
C ASP A 31 -7.92 1.98 11.53
N LEU A 32 -7.19 1.67 10.47
CA LEU A 32 -6.38 2.63 9.73
C LEU A 32 -7.06 2.96 8.41
N LEU A 33 -7.39 4.24 8.21
CA LEU A 33 -7.87 4.76 6.95
C LEU A 33 -6.73 5.42 6.17
N LEU A 34 -6.40 4.86 5.00
CA LEU A 34 -5.34 5.39 4.14
C LEU A 34 -5.89 6.38 3.13
N ARG A 35 -5.18 7.50 2.95
CA ARG A 35 -5.48 8.50 1.93
C ARG A 35 -4.18 9.01 1.32
N TYR A 36 -4.18 9.26 0.03
CA TYR A 36 -2.99 9.78 -0.63
C TYR A 36 -3.34 10.84 -1.67
N ARG A 37 -2.34 11.62 -2.04
CA ARG A 37 -2.34 12.48 -3.23
C ARG A 37 -0.97 12.44 -3.87
N GLN A 38 -0.92 12.69 -5.16
CA GLN A 38 0.33 12.75 -5.92
C GLN A 38 0.53 14.15 -6.50
N LYS A 39 1.76 14.53 -6.81
CA LYS A 39 2.04 15.76 -7.54
C LYS A 39 1.28 15.75 -8.86
N ASP A 40 0.68 16.89 -9.17
CA ASP A 40 -0.08 17.08 -10.41
C ASP A 40 0.06 18.54 -10.83
N GLU A 41 0.90 18.77 -11.84
CA GLU A 41 1.20 20.09 -12.38
C GLU A 41 -0.01 20.74 -13.04
N ASN A 42 -1.03 19.96 -13.40
CA ASN A 42 -2.25 20.47 -14.01
C ASN A 42 -3.21 21.11 -13.00
N THR A 43 -2.89 21.06 -11.69
CA THR A 43 -3.72 21.69 -10.66
C THR A 43 -3.07 22.94 -10.10
N LYS A 44 -3.90 23.92 -9.73
CA LYS A 44 -3.44 25.18 -9.10
C LYS A 44 -2.65 24.94 -7.81
N SER A 45 -2.90 23.83 -7.12
CA SER A 45 -2.20 23.46 -5.89
C SER A 45 -0.92 22.65 -6.12
N GLY A 46 -0.62 22.21 -7.35
CA GLY A 46 0.47 21.29 -7.65
C GLY A 46 0.25 19.85 -7.14
N TRP A 47 -0.97 19.53 -6.70
CA TRP A 47 -1.34 18.25 -6.09
C TRP A 47 -2.67 17.73 -6.64
N SER A 48 -2.76 16.42 -6.84
CA SER A 48 -4.00 15.75 -7.19
C SER A 48 -5.04 15.89 -6.08
N ARG A 49 -6.30 15.59 -6.42
CA ARG A 49 -7.35 15.34 -5.41
C ARG A 49 -6.90 14.22 -4.47
N ILE A 50 -7.34 14.29 -3.21
CA ILE A 50 -7.11 13.24 -2.22
C ILE A 50 -7.92 11.99 -2.62
N ARG A 51 -7.26 10.84 -2.62
CA ARG A 51 -7.81 9.54 -3.02
C ARG A 51 -7.63 8.52 -1.91
N THR A 52 -8.47 7.48 -1.90
CA THR A 52 -8.21 6.26 -1.12
C THR A 52 -7.41 5.30 -2.00
N PRO A 53 -6.33 4.67 -1.48
CA PRO A 53 -5.70 3.56 -2.18
C PRO A 53 -6.72 2.47 -2.46
N LYS A 54 -6.73 1.96 -3.70
CA LYS A 54 -7.59 0.84 -4.09
C LYS A 54 -6.70 -0.32 -4.49
N HIS A 55 -7.07 -1.52 -4.06
CA HIS A 55 -6.38 -2.76 -4.42
C HIS A 55 -6.22 -2.92 -5.92
N ILE A 56 -7.22 -2.51 -6.72
CA ILE A 56 -7.13 -2.54 -8.18
C ILE A 56 -6.03 -1.64 -8.74
N HIS A 57 -5.81 -0.43 -8.22
CA HIS A 57 -4.73 0.42 -8.70
C HIS A 57 -3.36 -0.18 -8.37
N TRP A 58 -3.24 -0.77 -7.18
CA TRP A 58 -2.03 -1.47 -6.78
C TRP A 58 -1.76 -2.69 -7.67
N ALA A 59 -2.80 -3.49 -7.95
CA ALA A 59 -2.71 -4.67 -8.82
C ALA A 59 -2.31 -4.32 -10.25
N VAL A 60 -2.94 -3.30 -10.84
CA VAL A 60 -2.62 -2.84 -12.20
C VAL A 60 -1.16 -2.42 -12.30
N ASP A 61 -0.66 -1.69 -11.30
CA ASP A 61 0.73 -1.26 -11.28
C ASP A 61 1.72 -2.45 -11.18
N ALA A 62 1.40 -3.43 -10.32
CA ALA A 62 2.17 -4.67 -10.21
C ALA A 62 2.18 -5.47 -11.54
N ILE A 63 1.05 -5.52 -12.27
CA ILE A 63 0.98 -6.15 -13.59
C ILE A 63 1.88 -5.43 -14.61
N ILE A 64 1.85 -4.09 -14.65
CA ILE A 64 2.72 -3.31 -15.55
C ILE A 64 4.19 -3.60 -15.25
N LYS A 65 4.59 -3.61 -13.97
CA LYS A 65 5.95 -3.98 -13.55
C LYS A 65 6.30 -5.41 -13.93
N MET A 66 5.37 -6.35 -13.78
CA MET A 66 5.55 -7.76 -14.18
C MET A 66 5.83 -7.90 -15.67
N HIS A 67 5.15 -7.13 -16.52
CA HIS A 67 5.40 -7.12 -17.97
C HIS A 67 6.78 -6.55 -18.34
N HIS A 68 7.29 -5.60 -17.57
CA HIS A 68 8.62 -5.03 -17.79
C HIS A 68 9.73 -5.95 -17.27
N ASN A 69 9.56 -6.50 -16.07
CA ASN A 69 10.53 -7.38 -15.44
C ASN A 69 9.84 -8.35 -14.49
N SER A 70 9.53 -9.53 -15.00
CA SER A 70 8.80 -10.54 -14.25
C SER A 70 9.61 -11.11 -13.08
N ASN A 71 10.93 -11.23 -13.23
CA ASN A 71 11.78 -11.85 -12.21
C ASN A 71 11.86 -10.96 -10.97
N GLU A 72 12.16 -9.67 -11.15
CA GLU A 72 12.27 -8.73 -10.04
C GLU A 72 10.91 -8.44 -9.40
N THR A 73 9.85 -8.37 -10.22
CA THR A 73 8.48 -8.19 -9.71
C THR A 73 8.06 -9.39 -8.86
N LYS A 74 8.36 -10.63 -9.27
CA LYS A 74 8.11 -11.83 -8.44
C LYS A 74 8.82 -11.78 -7.11
N LYS A 75 10.10 -11.41 -7.09
CA LYS A 75 10.86 -11.27 -5.83
C LYS A 75 10.18 -10.25 -4.90
N PHE A 76 9.70 -9.14 -5.45
CA PHE A 76 8.95 -8.15 -4.68
C PHE A 76 7.62 -8.70 -4.15
N LEU A 77 6.86 -9.42 -4.97
CA LEU A 77 5.60 -10.05 -4.53
C LEU A 77 5.82 -11.12 -3.47
N GLN A 78 6.83 -11.97 -3.63
CA GLN A 78 7.19 -13.00 -2.65
C GLN A 78 7.60 -12.37 -1.32
N PHE A 79 8.42 -11.31 -1.35
CA PHE A 79 8.73 -10.53 -0.16
C PHE A 79 7.47 -10.00 0.53
N LEU A 80 6.48 -9.50 -0.20
CA LEU A 80 5.23 -9.01 0.38
C LEU A 80 4.37 -10.15 0.96
N ILE A 81 4.37 -11.32 0.34
CA ILE A 81 3.71 -12.52 0.87
C ILE A 81 4.39 -12.96 2.17
N ASP A 82 5.72 -13.02 2.20
CA ASP A 82 6.50 -13.35 3.39
C ASP A 82 6.30 -12.33 4.51
N LEU A 83 6.22 -11.04 4.15
CA LEU A 83 5.90 -9.96 5.08
C LEU A 83 4.51 -10.19 5.70
N TRP A 84 3.51 -10.49 4.87
CA TRP A 84 2.17 -10.83 5.35
C TRP A 84 2.20 -12.02 6.30
N ASP A 85 2.85 -13.12 5.93
CA ASP A 85 2.76 -14.38 6.68
C ASP A 85 3.56 -14.35 7.97
N ASN A 86 4.74 -13.71 7.98
CA ASN A 86 5.68 -13.84 9.08
C ASN A 86 5.81 -12.59 9.96
N GLN A 87 5.54 -11.39 9.43
CA GLN A 87 5.87 -10.14 10.11
C GLN A 87 4.65 -9.29 10.47
N ILE A 88 3.63 -9.23 9.61
CA ILE A 88 2.45 -8.41 9.87
C ILE A 88 1.57 -9.06 10.93
N GLN A 89 1.35 -8.35 12.03
CA GLN A 89 0.43 -8.73 13.10
C GLN A 89 -0.70 -7.69 13.21
N PRO A 90 -1.91 -8.10 13.63
CA PRO A 90 -3.00 -7.16 13.89
C PRO A 90 -2.64 -6.24 15.07
N LEU A 91 -3.02 -4.97 14.97
CA LEU A 91 -2.82 -4.00 16.04
C LEU A 91 -3.75 -4.28 17.22
N LYS A 92 -3.21 -4.24 18.44
CA LYS A 92 -3.93 -4.47 19.69
C LYS A 92 -3.77 -3.34 20.70
N THR A 93 -2.78 -2.47 20.52
CA THR A 93 -2.48 -1.37 21.45
C THR A 93 -2.13 -0.07 20.73
N ASP A 94 -2.27 1.04 21.44
CA ASP A 94 -1.83 2.36 20.96
C ASP A 94 -0.31 2.43 20.75
N GLU A 95 0.46 1.72 21.58
CA GLU A 95 1.92 1.65 21.49
C GLU A 95 2.34 0.97 20.19
N GLU A 96 1.71 -0.16 19.82
CA GLU A 96 1.94 -0.85 18.56
C GLU A 96 1.58 0.05 17.36
N ARG A 97 0.45 0.77 17.44
CA ARG A 97 0.04 1.71 16.40
C ARG A 97 1.03 2.86 16.25
N ASN A 98 1.47 3.47 17.34
CA ASN A 98 2.42 4.59 17.31
C ASN A 98 3.79 4.14 16.78
N LEU A 99 4.26 2.97 17.18
CA LEU A 99 5.52 2.40 16.67
C LEU A 99 5.43 2.03 15.19
N LEU A 100 4.27 1.55 14.73
CA LEU A 100 4.02 1.30 13.31
C LEU A 100 4.03 2.60 12.51
N LEU A 101 3.39 3.65 13.03
CA LEU A 101 3.20 4.93 12.36
C LEU A 101 4.36 5.91 12.54
N ASP A 102 5.50 5.45 13.08
CA ASP A 102 6.76 6.18 13.07
C ASP A 102 7.17 6.46 11.61
N VAL A 103 7.07 7.73 11.24
CA VAL A 103 7.27 8.20 9.86
C VAL A 103 8.71 7.97 9.39
N GLU A 104 9.69 8.17 10.26
CA GLU A 104 11.10 8.03 9.89
C GLU A 104 11.47 6.55 9.74
N LYS A 105 10.95 5.69 10.61
CA LYS A 105 11.09 4.24 10.46
C LYS A 105 10.45 3.75 9.17
N LEU A 106 9.20 4.14 8.88
CA LEU A 106 8.51 3.75 7.66
C LEU A 106 9.24 4.20 6.40
N LYS A 107 9.75 5.44 6.38
CA LYS A 107 10.55 5.96 5.26
C LYS A 107 11.86 5.20 5.09
N SER A 108 12.56 4.91 6.19
CA SER A 108 13.81 4.16 6.19
C SER A 108 13.61 2.74 5.63
N GLU A 109 12.62 2.01 6.15
CA GLU A 109 12.26 0.69 5.65
C GLU A 109 11.89 0.72 4.16
N ALA A 110 11.03 1.68 3.75
CA ALA A 110 10.63 1.81 2.35
C ALA A 110 11.82 2.08 1.42
N ASN A 111 12.81 2.87 1.87
CA ASN A 111 14.03 3.12 1.12
C ASN A 111 14.88 1.86 0.99
N ILE A 112 15.10 1.14 2.10
CA ILE A 112 15.88 -0.11 2.12
C ILE A 112 15.26 -1.14 1.19
N GLU A 113 13.94 -1.34 1.28
CA GLU A 113 13.24 -2.31 0.45
C GLU A 113 13.22 -1.90 -1.02
N ALA A 114 12.97 -0.63 -1.34
CA ALA A 114 12.96 -0.19 -2.73
C ALA A 114 14.32 -0.33 -3.43
N ASN A 115 15.43 -0.18 -2.69
CA ASN A 115 16.77 -0.33 -3.25
C ASN A 115 17.10 -1.77 -3.67
N LYS A 116 16.32 -2.77 -3.22
CA LYS A 116 16.45 -4.17 -3.66
C LYS A 116 15.86 -4.40 -5.06
N TYR A 117 15.07 -3.45 -5.57
CA TYR A 117 14.35 -3.57 -6.84
C TYR A 117 14.64 -2.39 -7.79
N PRO A 118 15.91 -2.18 -8.20
CA PRO A 118 16.30 -1.06 -9.04
C PRO A 118 15.71 -1.11 -10.46
N GLU A 119 15.48 -2.29 -11.03
CA GLU A 119 14.96 -2.44 -12.40
C GLU A 119 13.48 -2.05 -12.48
N LEU A 120 12.77 -2.05 -11.33
CA LEU A 120 11.37 -1.64 -11.22
C LEU A 120 11.16 -0.16 -10.88
N ALA A 121 12.23 0.57 -10.50
CA ALA A 121 12.12 1.90 -9.90
C ALA A 121 11.37 2.93 -10.78
N ASN A 122 11.49 2.81 -12.11
CA ASN A 122 10.92 3.72 -13.10
C ASN A 122 9.87 3.06 -14.02
N LYS A 123 9.23 1.98 -13.56
CA LYS A 123 8.22 1.26 -14.34
C LYS A 123 6.85 1.42 -13.67
N GLY A 124 5.78 1.54 -14.44
CA GLY A 124 4.43 1.78 -13.90
C GLY A 124 4.22 3.23 -13.41
N GLU A 125 3.12 3.46 -12.72
CA GLU A 125 2.74 4.78 -12.19
C GLU A 125 3.45 5.02 -10.84
N TYR A 126 3.41 4.01 -9.96
CA TYR A 126 3.84 4.11 -8.58
C TYR A 126 5.28 3.67 -8.38
N SER A 127 6.04 4.44 -7.58
CA SER A 127 7.36 3.99 -7.13
C SER A 127 7.27 2.75 -6.22
N ILE A 128 8.32 1.93 -6.17
CA ILE A 128 8.37 0.76 -5.26
C ILE A 128 8.21 1.18 -3.79
N LYS A 129 8.79 2.32 -3.38
CA LYS A 129 8.60 2.87 -2.03
C LYS A 129 7.12 3.08 -1.70
N PHE A 130 6.38 3.67 -2.63
CA PHE A 130 4.94 3.89 -2.48
C PHE A 130 4.17 2.57 -2.46
N LEU A 131 4.45 1.65 -3.39
CA LEU A 131 3.81 0.35 -3.43
C LEU A 131 4.03 -0.46 -2.16
N TYR A 132 5.25 -0.45 -1.61
CA TYR A 132 5.57 -1.09 -0.35
C TYR A 132 4.78 -0.50 0.81
N LEU A 133 4.78 0.82 0.97
CA LEU A 133 4.08 1.49 2.08
C LEU A 133 2.57 1.24 2.02
N ILE A 134 1.96 1.35 0.83
CA ILE A 134 0.55 1.04 0.64
C ILE A 134 0.27 -0.43 0.95
N ALA A 135 1.08 -1.35 0.41
CA ALA A 135 0.92 -2.77 0.67
C ALA A 135 0.97 -3.05 2.18
N LYS A 136 2.06 -2.69 2.86
CA LYS A 136 2.24 -2.91 4.30
C LYS A 136 1.07 -2.38 5.13
N LEU A 137 0.63 -1.15 4.88
CA LEU A 137 -0.47 -0.55 5.65
C LEU A 137 -1.83 -1.19 5.33
N LEU A 138 -2.09 -1.59 4.08
CA LEU A 138 -3.30 -2.35 3.73
C LEU A 138 -3.30 -3.74 4.39
N MET A 139 -2.15 -4.42 4.48
CA MET A 139 -2.04 -5.70 5.18
C MET A 139 -2.42 -5.56 6.66
N ILE A 140 -1.89 -4.53 7.31
CA ILE A 140 -2.15 -4.26 8.73
C ILE A 140 -3.60 -3.90 8.94
N GLN A 141 -4.14 -3.01 8.11
CA GLN A 141 -5.55 -2.64 8.14
C GLN A 141 -6.43 -3.89 8.01
N GLU A 142 -6.14 -4.76 7.06
CA GLU A 142 -6.92 -5.96 6.81
C GLU A 142 -6.87 -6.93 7.99
N LYS A 143 -5.67 -7.25 8.51
CA LYS A 143 -5.54 -8.14 9.68
C LYS A 143 -6.16 -7.57 10.95
N THR A 144 -6.07 -6.25 11.14
CA THR A 144 -6.58 -5.56 12.34
C THR A 144 -8.11 -5.49 12.34
N ASN A 145 -8.72 -5.15 11.21
CA ASN A 145 -10.17 -4.94 11.14
C ASN A 145 -10.97 -6.23 10.99
N LEU A 146 -10.43 -7.23 10.30
CA LEU A 146 -11.10 -8.51 10.19
C LEU A 146 -10.11 -9.62 9.89
N SER A 147 -9.81 -10.48 10.87
CA SER A 147 -8.87 -11.59 10.74
C SER A 147 -9.24 -12.62 9.66
N THR A 148 -10.49 -12.63 9.19
CA THR A 148 -10.98 -13.48 8.08
C THR A 148 -10.90 -12.78 6.72
N ALA A 149 -10.41 -11.54 6.66
CA ALA A 149 -10.13 -10.83 5.43
C ALA A 149 -8.73 -11.20 4.93
N PHE A 150 -8.67 -11.81 3.75
CA PHE A 150 -7.44 -12.19 3.06
C PHE A 150 -7.43 -11.69 1.62
N MET A 151 -8.21 -10.68 1.28
CA MET A 151 -8.32 -10.17 -0.07
C MET A 151 -6.97 -9.66 -0.59
N PHE A 152 -6.20 -8.92 0.21
CA PHE A 152 -4.88 -8.48 -0.26
C PHE A 152 -3.89 -9.64 -0.36
N LYS A 153 -3.89 -10.58 0.60
CA LYS A 153 -3.11 -11.82 0.48
C LYS A 153 -3.46 -12.61 -0.79
N ASN A 154 -4.75 -12.79 -1.05
CA ASN A 154 -5.25 -13.50 -2.22
C ASN A 154 -4.87 -12.79 -3.53
N LEU A 155 -4.84 -11.46 -3.51
CA LEU A 155 -4.36 -10.65 -4.63
C LEU A 155 -2.87 -10.89 -4.89
N LEU A 156 -2.04 -10.87 -3.85
CA LEU A 156 -0.59 -11.13 -3.97
C LEU A 156 -0.32 -12.53 -4.52
N ASN A 157 -0.98 -13.56 -3.98
CA ASN A 157 -0.85 -14.93 -4.47
C ASN A 157 -1.31 -15.06 -5.93
N ALA A 158 -2.41 -14.39 -6.31
CA ALA A 158 -2.88 -14.43 -7.69
C ALA A 158 -1.89 -13.76 -8.67
N LEU A 159 -1.23 -12.69 -8.25
CA LEU A 159 -0.20 -12.02 -9.04
C LEU A 159 1.08 -12.87 -9.16
N GLU A 160 1.49 -13.53 -8.08
CA GLU A 160 2.70 -14.36 -8.02
C GLU A 160 2.58 -15.63 -8.86
N GLU A 161 1.42 -16.30 -8.79
CA GLU A 161 1.07 -17.47 -9.60
C GLU A 161 0.79 -17.14 -11.08
N HIS A 162 0.90 -15.86 -11.49
CA HIS A 162 0.51 -15.37 -12.82
C HIS A 162 -0.88 -15.82 -13.27
N LYS A 163 -1.85 -15.78 -12.34
CA LYS A 163 -3.24 -16.05 -12.71
C LYS A 163 -3.70 -15.02 -13.73
N ASP A 164 -4.66 -15.44 -14.56
CA ASP A 164 -5.28 -14.58 -15.58
C ASP A 164 -5.60 -13.19 -15.01
N ILE A 165 -5.29 -12.13 -15.78
CA ILE A 165 -5.58 -10.73 -15.47
C ILE A 165 -7.05 -10.56 -15.05
N TYR A 166 -8.00 -11.27 -15.68
CA TYR A 166 -9.42 -11.22 -15.28
C TYR A 166 -9.63 -11.68 -13.84
N ARG A 167 -8.91 -12.72 -13.40
CA ARG A 167 -8.97 -13.22 -12.03
C ARG A 167 -8.32 -12.24 -11.05
N ILE A 168 -7.18 -11.65 -11.41
CA ILE A 168 -6.52 -10.61 -10.59
C ILE A 168 -7.44 -9.41 -10.40
N VAL A 169 -8.02 -8.89 -11.49
CA VAL A 169 -8.96 -7.76 -11.46
C VAL A 169 -10.20 -8.12 -10.65
N SER A 170 -10.77 -9.31 -10.83
CA SER A 170 -11.92 -9.77 -10.04
C SER A 170 -11.64 -9.78 -8.53
N ILE A 171 -10.48 -10.27 -8.10
CA ILE A 171 -10.07 -10.25 -6.69
C ILE A 171 -9.89 -8.80 -6.19
N ALA A 172 -9.19 -7.96 -6.96
CA ALA A 172 -8.88 -6.60 -6.57
C ALA A 172 -10.08 -5.63 -6.57
N THR A 173 -11.15 -6.00 -7.28
CA THR A 173 -12.43 -5.27 -7.35
C THR A 173 -13.50 -5.83 -6.42
N HIS A 174 -13.23 -6.95 -5.73
CA HIS A 174 -14.21 -7.63 -4.90
C HIS A 174 -14.62 -6.74 -3.73
N ASN A 175 -15.71 -5.99 -3.94
CA ASN A 175 -16.42 -5.28 -2.89
C ASN A 175 -17.15 -6.34 -2.09
N ARG A 176 -16.75 -6.57 -0.83
CA ARG A 176 -17.67 -7.15 0.14
C ARG A 176 -18.88 -6.22 0.22
N ARG A 177 -19.96 -6.61 -0.49
CA ARG A 177 -21.30 -6.12 -0.20
C ARG A 177 -21.74 -6.66 1.15
#